data_AF-A0A6G4WMB0-F1
#
_entry.id   AF-A0A6G4WMB0-F1
#
_cell.length_a   1.000
_cell.length_b   1.000
_cell.length_c   1.000
_cell.angle_alpha   90.00
_cell.angle_beta   90.00
_cell.angle_gamma   90.00
#
_symmetry.space_group_name_H-M   'P 1'
#
loop_
_entity.id
_entity.type
_entity.pdbx_description
1 polymer ?
#
loop_
_entity_poly.entity_id
_entity_poly.type
_entity_poly.pdbx_seq_one_letter_code
_entity_poly.pdbx_strand_id
1 'polypeptide(L)'
;MKMIGCLFPHRRTMASSIARHKRARQGRVATEEPSASAWKFVRCPALIFFRWHEKRALSNLIVLAPANADEARQKLVYLIAVMVADPATPDAIGIANAIKSLKPFEATLAHCLSKRRTPFQ
;
A
#
# COMPACT_ATOMS: atom_id res chain seq x y z
N MET A 1 -1.46 4.04 -38.19
CA MET A 1 -2.25 3.34 -37.15
C MET A 1 -1.31 2.87 -36.04
N LYS A 2 -1.81 2.89 -34.80
CA LYS A 2 -1.06 2.95 -33.52
C LYS A 2 0.02 1.88 -33.33
N MET A 3 1.20 2.34 -32.89
CA MET A 3 2.32 1.52 -32.44
C MET A 3 1.95 0.70 -31.20
N ILE A 4 2.30 -0.59 -31.26
CA ILE A 4 2.27 -1.52 -30.14
C ILE A 4 3.37 -1.07 -29.16
N GLY A 5 2.95 -0.37 -28.11
CA GLY A 5 3.83 0.12 -27.06
C GLY A 5 4.52 -1.04 -26.36
N CYS A 6 5.84 -0.97 -26.33
CA CYS A 6 6.74 -1.91 -25.70
C CYS A 6 6.28 -2.31 -24.28
N LEU A 7 6.15 -3.61 -24.05
CA LEU A 7 6.12 -4.22 -22.72
C LEU A 7 7.48 -4.02 -22.05
N PHE A 8 7.75 -2.82 -21.55
CA PHE A 8 8.79 -2.64 -20.56
C PHE A 8 8.38 -3.46 -19.34
N PRO A 9 9.24 -4.33 -18.79
CA PRO A 9 9.02 -4.89 -17.47
C PRO A 9 8.96 -3.71 -16.51
N HIS A 10 7.74 -3.31 -16.15
CA HIS A 10 7.50 -2.11 -15.38
C HIS A 10 8.15 -2.33 -14.02
N ARG A 11 9.32 -1.72 -13.80
CA ARG A 11 10.01 -1.72 -12.51
C ARG A 11 8.98 -1.23 -11.49
N ARG A 12 8.54 -2.10 -10.59
CA ARG A 12 7.49 -1.76 -9.63
C ARG A 12 8.04 -0.72 -8.68
N THR A 13 7.55 0.51 -8.82
CA THR A 13 7.83 1.62 -7.90
C THR A 13 6.94 1.51 -6.68
N MET A 14 7.35 2.16 -5.60
CA MET A 14 6.59 2.19 -4.36
C MET A 14 5.19 2.79 -4.56
N ALA A 15 5.09 3.88 -5.31
CA ALA A 15 3.82 4.50 -5.71
C ALA A 15 2.88 3.53 -6.46
N SER A 16 3.41 2.73 -7.39
CA SER A 16 2.60 1.75 -8.14
C SER A 16 2.05 0.64 -7.23
N SER A 17 2.84 0.20 -6.25
CA SER A 17 2.44 -0.80 -5.26
C SER A 17 1.36 -0.25 -4.33
N ILE A 18 1.53 0.98 -3.85
CA ILE A 18 0.54 1.71 -3.05
C ILE A 18 -0.79 1.85 -3.80
N ALA A 19 -0.74 2.29 -5.07
CA ALA A 19 -1.94 2.46 -5.89
C ALA A 19 -2.69 1.13 -6.09
N ARG A 20 -1.95 0.02 -6.24
CA ARG A 20 -2.55 -1.32 -6.35
C ARG A 20 -3.26 -1.74 -5.07
N HIS A 21 -2.64 -1.53 -3.90
CA HIS A 21 -3.29 -1.82 -2.62
C HIS A 21 -4.55 -0.95 -2.41
N LYS A 22 -4.47 0.36 -2.70
CA LYS A 22 -5.62 1.27 -2.65
C LYS A 22 -6.79 0.80 -3.52
N ARG A 23 -6.52 0.38 -4.77
CA ARG A 23 -7.56 -0.15 -5.67
C ARG A 23 -8.19 -1.43 -5.13
N ALA A 24 -7.40 -2.34 -4.57
CA ALA A 24 -7.91 -3.56 -3.95
C ALA A 24 -8.85 -3.24 -2.78
N ARG A 25 -8.45 -2.30 -1.91
CA ARG A 25 -9.24 -1.83 -0.77
C ARG A 25 -10.54 -1.14 -1.21
N GLN A 26 -10.48 -0.27 -2.22
CA GLN A 26 -11.68 0.38 -2.78
C GLN A 26 -12.65 -0.65 -3.36
N GLY A 27 -12.15 -1.67 -4.07
CA GLY A 27 -12.97 -2.78 -4.56
C GLY A 27 -13.65 -3.55 -3.44
N ARG A 28 -12.93 -3.82 -2.33
CA ARG A 28 -13.52 -4.42 -1.13
C ARG A 28 -14.64 -3.56 -0.55
N VAL A 29 -14.38 -2.29 -0.27
CA VAL A 29 -15.36 -1.36 0.33
C VAL A 29 -16.61 -1.25 -0.54
N ALA A 30 -16.45 -1.07 -1.86
CA ALA A 30 -17.58 -1.02 -2.79
C ALA A 30 -18.41 -2.31 -2.82
N THR A 31 -17.80 -3.46 -2.51
CA THR A 31 -18.49 -4.76 -2.41
C THR A 31 -19.10 -5.01 -1.02
N GLU A 32 -18.54 -4.36 0.02
CA GLU A 32 -19.06 -4.39 1.39
C GLU A 32 -20.24 -3.44 1.58
N GLU A 33 -20.36 -2.36 0.81
CA GLU A 33 -21.54 -1.49 0.79
C GLU A 33 -22.82 -2.27 0.40
N PRO A 34 -23.93 -2.14 1.16
CA PRO A 34 -25.16 -2.85 0.87
C PRO A 34 -25.86 -2.28 -0.37
N SER A 35 -25.71 -2.94 -1.53
CA SER A 35 -26.54 -2.65 -2.70
C SER A 35 -27.89 -3.36 -2.61
N ALA A 36 -28.96 -2.64 -2.94
CA ALA A 36 -30.35 -3.04 -2.70
C ALA A 36 -30.89 -4.19 -3.59
N SER A 37 -30.09 -4.83 -4.45
CA SER A 37 -30.62 -5.91 -5.30
C SER A 37 -29.61 -6.98 -5.75
N ALA A 38 -30.13 -8.22 -5.81
CA ALA A 38 -29.74 -9.41 -6.58
C ALA A 38 -28.33 -10.04 -6.51
N TRP A 39 -27.27 -9.36 -6.06
CA TRP A 39 -25.90 -9.91 -6.22
C TRP A 39 -25.35 -10.72 -5.02
N LYS A 40 -26.21 -11.20 -4.11
CA LYS A 40 -25.79 -11.90 -2.87
C LYS A 40 -24.87 -13.10 -3.13
N PHE A 41 -25.14 -13.88 -4.18
CA PHE A 41 -24.33 -15.07 -4.54
C PHE A 41 -22.95 -14.72 -5.09
N VAL A 42 -22.79 -13.57 -5.76
CA VAL A 42 -21.51 -13.13 -6.32
C VAL A 42 -20.73 -12.29 -5.30
N ARG A 43 -21.42 -11.71 -4.31
CA ARG A 43 -20.85 -10.86 -3.27
C ARG A 43 -19.88 -11.63 -2.36
N CYS A 44 -20.24 -12.82 -1.89
CA CYS A 44 -19.34 -13.64 -1.06
C CYS A 44 -18.01 -13.99 -1.74
N PRO A 45 -17.98 -14.59 -2.95
CA PRO A 45 -16.72 -14.88 -3.63
C PRO A 45 -15.95 -13.61 -4.03
N ALA A 46 -16.64 -12.53 -4.41
CA ALA A 46 -15.99 -11.25 -4.69
C ALA A 46 -15.30 -10.67 -3.44
N LEU A 47 -15.95 -10.72 -2.28
CA LEU A 47 -15.36 -10.27 -1.01
C LEU A 47 -14.13 -11.10 -0.63
N ILE A 48 -14.18 -12.42 -0.79
CA ILE A 48 -13.03 -13.31 -0.56
C ILE A 48 -11.88 -12.94 -1.50
N PHE A 49 -12.17 -12.75 -2.79
CA PHE A 49 -11.19 -12.35 -3.78
C PHE A 49 -10.55 -11.00 -3.43
N PHE A 50 -11.35 -9.98 -3.09
CA PHE A 50 -10.82 -8.66 -2.74
C PHE A 50 -10.02 -8.69 -1.44
N ARG A 51 -10.45 -9.43 -0.42
CA ARG A 51 -9.67 -9.62 0.82
C ARG A 51 -8.32 -10.29 0.55
N TRP A 52 -8.32 -11.34 -0.27
CA TRP A 52 -7.09 -12.03 -0.65
C TRP A 52 -6.17 -11.13 -1.48
N HIS A 53 -6.73 -10.39 -2.44
CA HIS A 53 -5.98 -9.49 -3.30
C HIS A 53 -5.43 -8.28 -2.52
N GLU A 54 -6.17 -7.74 -1.56
CA GLU A 54 -5.73 -6.69 -0.63
C GLU A 54 -4.55 -7.20 0.22
N LYS A 55 -4.70 -8.36 0.89
CA LYS A 55 -3.61 -8.97 1.66
C LYS A 55 -2.36 -9.19 0.81
N ARG A 56 -2.51 -9.76 -0.39
CA ARG A 56 -1.38 -10.01 -1.30
C ARG A 56 -0.72 -8.71 -1.78
N ALA A 57 -1.49 -7.66 -2.04
CA ALA A 57 -0.94 -6.36 -2.41
C ALA A 57 -0.15 -5.73 -1.24
N LEU A 58 -0.65 -5.86 0.00
CA LEU A 58 0.04 -5.38 1.20
C LEU A 58 1.34 -6.15 1.45
N SER A 59 1.32 -7.48 1.39
CA SER A 59 2.53 -8.30 1.56
C SER A 59 3.61 -7.95 0.54
N ASN A 60 3.23 -7.72 -0.72
CA ASN A 60 4.18 -7.29 -1.75
C ASN A 60 4.77 -5.90 -1.43
N LEU A 61 3.97 -4.98 -0.91
CA LEU A 61 4.42 -3.64 -0.51
C LEU A 61 5.38 -3.69 0.69
N ILE A 62 5.12 -4.59 1.65
CA ILE A 62 5.98 -4.83 2.80
C ILE A 62 7.37 -5.32 2.36
N VAL A 63 7.43 -6.28 1.44
CA VAL A 63 8.69 -6.89 0.98
C VAL A 63 9.47 -5.97 0.04
N LEU A 64 8.80 -5.10 -0.72
CA LEU A 64 9.45 -4.24 -1.71
C LEU A 64 10.40 -3.23 -1.04
N ALA A 65 11.70 -3.32 -1.32
CA ALA A 65 12.67 -2.35 -0.81
C ALA A 65 12.55 -1.02 -1.59
N PRO A 66 12.60 0.13 -0.91
CA PRO A 66 12.63 1.43 -1.57
C PRO A 66 13.94 1.63 -2.34
N ALA A 67 13.86 2.12 -3.57
CA ALA A 67 15.03 2.36 -4.42
C ALA A 67 15.70 3.71 -4.12
N ASN A 68 14.98 4.65 -3.49
CA ASN A 68 15.48 5.99 -3.15
C ASN A 68 14.76 6.56 -1.92
N ALA A 69 15.20 7.73 -1.46
CA ALA A 69 14.67 8.38 -0.26
C ALA A 69 13.20 8.80 -0.38
N ASP A 70 12.72 9.14 -1.58
CA ASP A 70 11.31 9.50 -1.79
C ASP A 70 10.41 8.26 -1.66
N GLU A 71 10.80 7.15 -2.29
CA GLU A 71 10.10 5.87 -2.14
C GLU A 71 10.11 5.37 -0.69
N ALA A 72 11.20 5.59 0.05
CA ALA A 72 11.27 5.25 1.48
C ALA A 72 10.26 6.07 2.30
N ARG A 73 10.10 7.37 2.00
CA ARG A 73 9.08 8.22 2.62
C ARG A 73 7.68 7.76 2.29
N GLN A 74 7.41 7.47 1.02
CA GLN A 74 6.11 6.96 0.56
C GLN A 74 5.74 5.66 1.30
N LYS A 75 6.69 4.72 1.41
CA LYS A 75 6.51 3.46 2.13
C LYS A 75 6.23 3.70 3.61
N LEU A 76 6.99 4.56 4.29
CA LEU A 76 6.79 4.87 5.70
C LEU A 76 5.41 5.47 5.97
N VAL A 77 5.05 6.53 5.24
CA VAL A 77 3.74 7.20 5.40
C VAL A 77 2.59 6.24 5.14
N TYR A 78 2.74 5.38 4.13
CA TYR A 78 1.71 4.40 3.80
C TYR A 78 1.57 3.31 4.85
N LEU A 79 2.68 2.80 5.40
CA LEU A 79 2.66 1.83 6.50
C LEU A 79 1.94 2.40 7.72
N ILE A 80 2.23 3.65 8.11
CA ILE A 80 1.53 4.34 9.20
C ILE A 80 0.02 4.42 8.90
N ALA A 81 -0.35 4.83 7.68
CA ALA A 81 -1.75 4.94 7.30
C ALA A 81 -2.49 3.59 7.33
N VAL A 82 -1.83 2.49 6.95
CA VAL A 82 -2.40 1.13 7.02
C VAL A 82 -2.59 0.70 8.47
N MET A 83 -1.58 0.90 9.33
CA MET A 83 -1.66 0.55 10.76
C MET A 83 -2.76 1.32 11.50
N VAL A 84 -2.95 2.60 11.18
CA VAL A 84 -4.01 3.43 11.78
C VAL A 84 -5.39 2.99 11.29
N ALA A 85 -5.51 2.58 10.03
CA ALA A 85 -6.80 2.26 9.43
C ALA A 85 -7.31 0.83 9.74
N ASP A 86 -6.45 -0.06 10.21
CA ASP A 86 -6.81 -1.41 10.65
C ASP A 86 -5.97 -1.83 11.88
N PRO A 87 -6.43 -1.50 13.11
CA PRO A 87 -5.71 -1.85 14.32
C PRO A 87 -5.77 -3.35 14.66
N ALA A 88 -6.64 -4.12 13.99
CA ALA A 88 -6.82 -5.55 14.24
C ALA A 88 -5.77 -6.41 13.53
N THR A 89 -5.01 -5.84 12.60
CA THR A 89 -3.84 -6.52 12.04
C THR A 89 -2.63 -5.62 12.11
N PRO A 90 -1.57 -6.13 12.75
CA PRO A 90 -0.48 -6.43 11.84
C PRO A 90 0.23 -7.72 12.17
N ASP A 91 0.52 -8.46 11.11
CA ASP A 91 1.69 -9.33 11.04
C ASP A 91 2.93 -8.55 11.52
N ALA A 92 3.25 -8.67 12.80
CA ALA A 92 4.32 -7.93 13.46
C ALA A 92 5.69 -8.23 12.82
N ILE A 93 5.84 -9.45 12.29
CA ILE A 93 7.02 -9.89 11.55
C ILE A 93 7.10 -9.13 10.22
N GLY A 94 5.98 -9.05 9.49
CA GLY A 94 5.87 -8.26 8.26
C GLY A 94 6.22 -6.78 8.48
N ILE A 95 5.69 -6.15 9.53
CA ILE A 95 6.02 -4.76 9.87
C ILE A 95 7.50 -4.59 10.22
N ALA A 96 8.05 -5.47 11.06
CA ALA A 96 9.47 -5.40 11.43
C ALA A 96 10.37 -5.51 10.19
N ASN A 97 10.03 -6.37 9.24
CA ASN A 97 10.75 -6.48 7.97
C ASN A 97 10.58 -5.24 7.09
N ALA A 98 9.38 -4.65 7.07
CA ALA A 98 9.14 -3.39 6.36
C ALA A 98 10.01 -2.25 6.94
N ILE A 99 10.09 -2.13 8.27
CA ILE A 99 10.92 -1.14 8.95
C ILE A 99 12.40 -1.38 8.67
N LYS A 100 12.87 -2.65 8.72
CA LYS A 100 14.25 -2.99 8.34
C LYS A 100 14.61 -2.50 6.93
N SER A 101 13.68 -2.59 5.97
CA SER A 101 13.91 -2.10 4.61
C SER A 101 14.05 -0.57 4.49
N LEU A 102 13.65 0.18 5.53
CA LEU A 102 13.79 1.64 5.60
C LEU A 102 15.11 2.09 6.23
N LYS A 103 15.82 1.20 6.93
CA LYS A 103 17.08 1.50 7.65
C LYS A 103 18.13 2.24 6.79
N PRO A 104 18.34 1.89 5.49
CA PRO A 104 19.30 2.62 4.66
C PRO A 104 18.97 4.11 4.46
N PHE A 105 17.72 4.52 4.69
CA PHE A 105 17.24 5.89 4.49
C PHE A 105 16.90 6.60 5.81
N GLU A 106 17.30 6.03 6.96
CA GLU A 106 16.93 6.50 8.29
C GLU A 106 17.26 7.98 8.52
N ALA A 107 18.48 8.41 8.17
CA ALA A 107 18.90 9.81 8.31
C ALA A 107 18.02 10.78 7.50
N THR A 108 17.68 10.41 6.27
CA THR A 108 16.82 11.23 5.40
C THR A 108 15.38 11.26 5.88
N LEU A 109 14.89 10.14 6.42
CA LEU A 109 13.56 10.03 7.02
C LEU A 109 13.48 10.87 8.30
N ALA A 110 14.44 10.74 9.20
CA ALA A 110 14.54 11.52 10.42
C ALA A 110 14.56 13.02 10.13
N HIS A 111 15.34 13.48 9.14
CA HIS A 111 15.41 14.88 8.75
C HIS A 111 14.06 15.44 8.27
N CYS A 112 13.26 14.67 7.52
CA CYS A 112 11.96 15.18 7.08
C CYS A 112 10.83 15.03 8.08
N LEU A 113 10.92 14.09 9.03
CA LEU A 113 10.02 14.05 10.17
C LEU A 113 10.32 15.19 11.16
N SER A 114 11.59 15.56 11.36
CA SER A 114 11.98 16.66 12.25
C SER A 114 11.63 18.04 11.68
N LYS A 115 11.63 18.22 10.35
CA LYS A 115 11.26 19.47 9.68
C LYS A 115 9.81 19.93 9.93
N ARG A 116 8.90 19.07 10.40
CA ARG A 116 7.53 19.48 10.78
C ARG A 116 7.42 20.16 12.15
N ARG A 117 8.52 20.33 12.89
CA ARG A 117 8.55 21.02 14.19
C ARG A 117 8.98 22.49 14.16
N THR A 118 9.11 23.10 12.99
CA THR A 118 9.09 24.57 12.91
C THR A 118 7.64 24.98 12.70
N PRO A 119 6.92 25.47 13.74
CA PRO A 119 5.67 26.17 13.49
C PRO A 119 6.03 27.33 12.57
N PHE A 120 5.18 27.52 11.55
CA PHE A 120 5.21 28.70 10.69
C PHE A 120 5.45 29.94 11.57
N GLN A 121 6.62 30.56 11.39
CA GLN A 121 6.82 31.97 11.74
C GLN A 121 6.21 32.82 10.64
#